data_AF-A0A0Q9ET38-F1
#
_entry.id   AF-A0A0Q9ET38-F1
#
_cell.length_a   1.000
_cell.length_b   1.000
_cell.length_c   1.000
_cell.angle_alpha   90.00
_cell.angle_beta   90.00
_cell.angle_gamma   90.00
#
_symmetry.space_group_name_H-M   'P 1'
#
loop_
_entity.id
_entity.type
_entity.pdbx_description
1 polymer ?
#
loop_
_entity_poly.entity_id
_entity_poly.type
_entity_poly.pdbx_seq_one_letter_code
_entity_poly.pdbx_strand_id
1 'polypeptide(L)'
;MCRFITATLPIAADIAALDAIARRHGRQLQPMANASIERQIGPGFRYFLTTLGHCDCGTPLGRRAPERSRREPDPAEAAQRLRRKGWSEAKIERAQAQQQAKRGAVDEVDAVAAREALAVWVAFLGEVLAYGSNARIGLLLHDYDGALSADIALLDREAVPRQALSVDLLERMREDVLYEFRR
;
A
#
# COMPACT_ATOMS: atom_id res chain seq x y z
N MET A 1 -7.07 -12.53 5.39
CA MET A 1 -6.88 -11.65 4.24
C MET A 1 -5.47 -11.08 4.27
N CYS A 2 -4.68 -11.32 3.22
CA CYS A 2 -3.37 -10.71 3.02
C CYS A 2 -3.42 -9.77 1.80
N ARG A 3 -2.99 -8.52 1.96
CA ARG A 3 -2.85 -7.57 0.86
C ARG A 3 -1.56 -7.83 0.11
N PHE A 4 -1.65 -7.84 -1.21
CA PHE A 4 -0.49 -7.81 -2.10
C PHE A 4 -0.60 -6.67 -3.09
N ILE A 5 0.54 -6.08 -3.40
CA ILE A 5 0.69 -5.11 -4.49
C ILE A 5 1.35 -5.86 -5.64
N THR A 6 0.67 -5.93 -6.76
CA THR A 6 1.13 -6.60 -7.97
C THR A 6 1.31 -5.61 -9.10
N ALA A 7 2.13 -5.99 -10.08
CA ALA A 7 2.46 -5.15 -11.21
C ALA A 7 2.10 -5.80 -12.55
N THR A 8 1.75 -4.98 -13.53
CA THR A 8 1.66 -5.40 -14.94
C THR A 8 2.72 -4.69 -15.76
N LEU A 9 3.35 -5.41 -16.69
CA LEU A 9 4.33 -4.83 -17.62
C LEU A 9 4.09 -5.32 -19.04
N PRO A 10 4.38 -4.51 -20.08
CA PRO A 10 4.31 -4.95 -21.45
C PRO A 10 5.15 -6.22 -21.71
N ILE A 11 4.67 -7.10 -22.60
CA ILE A 11 5.39 -8.33 -22.96
C ILE A 11 6.76 -8.03 -23.60
N ALA A 12 6.91 -6.87 -24.25
CA ALA A 12 8.15 -6.43 -24.85
C ALA A 12 9.13 -5.75 -23.85
N ALA A 13 8.75 -5.58 -22.58
CA ALA A 13 9.60 -4.93 -21.59
C ALA A 13 10.82 -5.79 -21.21
N ASP A 14 11.96 -5.15 -20.99
CA ASP A 14 13.18 -5.77 -20.45
C ASP A 14 13.00 -6.03 -18.95
N ILE A 15 12.44 -7.19 -18.62
CA ILE A 15 12.12 -7.56 -17.24
C ILE A 15 13.37 -7.67 -16.37
N ALA A 16 14.52 -8.07 -16.92
CA ALA A 16 15.74 -8.20 -16.14
C ALA A 16 16.24 -6.82 -15.68
N ALA A 17 16.23 -5.83 -16.58
CA ALA A 17 16.59 -4.46 -16.23
C ALA A 17 15.58 -3.81 -15.28
N LEU A 18 14.28 -4.04 -15.50
CA LEU A 18 13.23 -3.51 -14.63
C LEU A 18 13.22 -4.17 -13.25
N ASP A 19 13.52 -5.47 -13.13
CA ASP A 19 13.66 -6.14 -11.82
C ASP A 19 14.88 -5.57 -11.08
N ALA A 20 15.99 -5.31 -11.77
CA ALA A 20 17.14 -4.65 -11.17
C ALA A 20 16.80 -3.25 -10.62
N ILE A 21 15.91 -2.50 -11.30
CA ILE A 21 15.35 -1.25 -10.76
C ILE A 21 14.49 -1.56 -9.52
N ALA A 22 13.55 -2.49 -9.60
CA ALA A 22 12.67 -2.86 -8.48
C ALA A 22 13.45 -3.25 -7.22
N ARG A 23 14.52 -4.04 -7.36
CA ARG A 23 15.39 -4.49 -6.26
C ARG A 23 16.06 -3.33 -5.53
N ARG A 24 16.49 -2.28 -6.23
CA ARG A 24 17.07 -1.06 -5.62
C ARG A 24 16.08 -0.32 -4.72
N HIS A 25 14.78 -0.47 -4.99
CA HIS A 25 13.69 0.13 -4.23
C HIS A 25 13.01 -0.85 -3.27
N GLY A 26 13.64 -1.98 -2.94
CA GLY A 26 13.09 -2.96 -1.99
C GLY A 26 11.87 -3.72 -2.51
N ARG A 27 11.83 -3.96 -3.83
CA ARG A 27 10.78 -4.70 -4.53
C ARG A 27 11.38 -5.78 -5.43
N GLN A 28 10.52 -6.52 -6.10
CA GLN A 28 10.88 -7.41 -7.19
C GLN A 28 9.82 -7.36 -8.30
N LEU A 29 10.08 -8.04 -9.40
CA LEU A 29 9.14 -8.33 -10.47
C LEU A 29 9.19 -9.83 -10.72
N GLN A 30 8.70 -10.59 -9.74
CA GLN A 30 8.62 -12.04 -9.85
C GLN A 30 7.42 -12.41 -10.72
N PRO A 31 7.59 -13.09 -11.87
CA PRO A 31 6.47 -13.49 -12.72
C PRO A 31 5.44 -14.30 -11.92
N MET A 32 4.16 -13.98 -12.14
CA MET A 32 3.04 -14.65 -11.50
C MET A 32 1.96 -14.95 -12.53
N ALA A 33 1.35 -16.12 -12.42
CA ALA A 33 0.21 -16.50 -13.23
C ALA A 33 -1.10 -16.23 -12.46
N ASN A 34 -2.04 -15.54 -13.10
CA ASN A 34 -3.41 -15.43 -12.62
C ASN A 34 -4.34 -15.30 -13.82
N ALA A 35 -5.07 -16.38 -14.13
CA ALA A 35 -5.88 -16.48 -15.33
C ALA A 35 -6.99 -15.41 -15.39
N SER A 36 -7.55 -15.00 -14.26
CA SER A 36 -8.57 -13.95 -14.23
C SER A 36 -7.99 -12.58 -14.60
N ILE A 37 -6.84 -12.22 -14.04
CA ILE A 37 -6.15 -10.97 -14.33
C ILE A 37 -5.62 -10.96 -15.76
N GLU A 38 -4.96 -12.04 -16.20
CA GLU A 38 -4.41 -12.16 -17.56
C GLU A 38 -5.46 -11.95 -18.65
N ARG A 39 -6.66 -12.54 -18.49
CA ARG A 39 -7.79 -12.32 -19.40
C ARG A 39 -8.22 -10.86 -19.44
N GLN A 40 -8.17 -10.18 -18.30
CA GLN A 40 -8.56 -8.78 -18.21
C GLN A 40 -7.48 -7.88 -18.80
N ILE A 41 -6.24 -7.95 -18.35
CA ILE A 41 -5.15 -7.03 -18.76
C ILE A 41 -4.80 -7.17 -20.26
N GLY A 42 -5.14 -8.31 -20.86
CA GLY A 42 -4.98 -8.59 -22.27
C GLY A 42 -3.59 -9.14 -22.62
N PRO A 43 -3.43 -9.68 -23.85
CA PRO A 43 -2.24 -10.44 -24.24
C PRO A 43 -0.97 -9.61 -24.35
N GLY A 44 -1.07 -8.27 -24.31
CA GLY A 44 0.07 -7.37 -24.39
C GLY A 44 0.85 -7.23 -23.08
N PHE A 45 0.37 -7.81 -21.97
CA PHE A 45 0.91 -7.60 -20.63
C PHE A 45 1.21 -8.91 -19.90
N ARG A 46 2.17 -8.84 -18.99
CA ARG A 46 2.53 -9.89 -18.03
C ARG A 46 2.26 -9.40 -16.62
N TYR A 47 1.99 -10.32 -15.71
CA TYR A 47 1.65 -10.04 -14.31
C TYR A 47 2.78 -10.47 -13.37
N PHE A 48 3.03 -9.67 -12.33
CA PHE A 48 4.18 -9.81 -11.46
C PHE A 48 3.83 -9.55 -10.00
N LEU A 49 4.44 -10.30 -9.11
CA LEU A 49 4.45 -10.03 -7.67
C LEU A 49 5.56 -9.02 -7.35
N THR A 50 5.23 -7.98 -6.58
CA THR A 50 6.21 -6.94 -6.20
C THR A 50 6.81 -7.12 -4.82
N THR A 51 6.14 -7.88 -3.96
CA THR A 51 6.51 -8.16 -2.58
C THR A 51 7.75 -9.06 -2.51
N LEU A 52 8.73 -8.69 -1.67
CA LEU A 52 9.90 -9.54 -1.37
C LEU A 52 9.65 -10.57 -0.26
N GLY A 53 8.68 -10.30 0.61
CA GLY A 53 8.35 -11.12 1.78
C GLY A 53 6.99 -11.81 1.66
N HIS A 54 6.30 -11.94 2.79
CA HIS A 54 5.05 -12.70 2.87
C HIS A 54 3.81 -11.95 2.35
N CYS A 55 3.69 -10.63 2.60
CA CYS A 55 2.58 -9.78 2.13
C CYS A 55 2.91 -8.30 2.31
N ASP A 56 2.08 -7.41 1.77
CA ASP A 56 2.21 -5.96 1.86
C ASP A 56 1.37 -5.32 2.99
N CYS A 57 0.63 -6.10 3.78
CA CYS A 57 -0.27 -5.62 4.84
C CYS A 57 0.34 -4.60 5.81
N GLY A 58 1.65 -4.73 6.09
CA GLY A 58 2.38 -3.84 6.99
C GLY A 58 2.95 -2.58 6.33
N THR A 59 2.95 -2.54 5.00
CA THR A 59 3.52 -1.45 4.20
C THR A 59 2.51 -0.31 4.05
N PRO A 60 2.94 0.95 3.93
CA PRO A 60 2.01 2.09 3.80
C PRO A 60 1.04 1.98 2.62
N LEU A 61 1.47 1.44 1.48
CA LEU A 61 0.59 1.23 0.31
C LEU A 61 -0.34 0.02 0.48
N GLY A 62 0.11 -1.02 1.21
CA GLY A 62 -0.68 -2.23 1.46
C GLY A 62 -1.48 -2.21 2.76
N ARG A 63 -1.36 -1.15 3.58
CA ARG A 63 -2.23 -0.96 4.75
C ARG A 63 -3.62 -0.63 4.25
N ARG A 64 -4.63 -1.30 4.80
CA ARG A 64 -5.99 -0.79 4.72
C ARG A 64 -5.99 0.60 5.34
N ALA A 65 -6.65 1.57 4.70
CA ALA A 65 -7.04 2.78 5.39
C ALA A 65 -7.62 2.34 6.75
N PRO A 66 -7.19 2.94 7.87
CA PRO A 66 -7.61 2.47 9.17
C PRO A 66 -9.13 2.55 9.22
N GLU A 67 -9.79 1.41 8.99
CA GLU A 67 -11.05 1.15 9.63
C GLU A 67 -10.78 1.45 11.09
N ARG A 68 -11.56 2.36 11.67
CA ARG A 68 -11.54 2.71 13.09
C ARG A 68 -11.96 1.50 13.96
N SER A 69 -11.49 0.29 13.65
CA SER A 69 -12.02 -1.00 14.08
C SER A 69 -11.13 -1.76 15.07
N ARG A 70 -10.02 -1.18 15.53
CA ARG A 70 -9.62 -1.44 16.92
C ARG A 70 -10.41 -0.48 17.78
N ARG A 71 -11.54 -0.99 18.26
CA ARG A 71 -12.44 -0.38 19.26
C ARG A 71 -11.57 0.06 20.44
N GLU A 72 -11.02 1.27 20.36
CA GLU A 72 -10.36 1.86 21.50
C GLU A 72 -11.44 2.01 22.58
N PRO A 73 -11.17 1.61 23.82
CA PRO A 73 -12.12 1.80 24.90
C PRO A 73 -12.48 3.28 24.92
N ASP A 74 -13.77 3.57 24.97
CA ASP A 74 -14.30 4.93 25.04
C ASP A 74 -13.49 5.69 26.11
N PRO A 75 -12.95 6.89 25.81
CA PRO A 75 -12.26 7.72 26.79
C PRO A 75 -13.03 7.85 28.11
N ALA A 76 -14.36 7.82 28.06
CA ALA A 76 -15.24 7.81 29.23
C ALA A 76 -15.19 6.48 30.01
N GLU A 77 -15.18 5.32 29.34
CA GLU A 77 -15.01 4.01 30.00
C GLU A 77 -13.63 3.86 30.64
N ALA A 78 -12.58 4.35 29.96
CA ALA A 78 -11.22 4.35 30.49
C ALA A 78 -11.11 5.22 31.76
N ALA A 79 -11.69 6.43 31.74
CA ALA A 79 -11.76 7.30 32.91
C ALA A 79 -12.52 6.64 34.07
N GLN A 80 -13.66 6.01 33.78
CA GLN A 80 -14.50 5.38 34.81
C GLN A 80 -13.80 4.17 35.46
N ARG A 81 -13.02 3.39 34.69
CA ARG A 81 -12.17 2.32 35.25
C ARG A 81 -11.08 2.87 36.17
N LEU A 82 -10.48 4.01 35.84
CA LEU A 82 -9.48 4.65 36.70
C LEU A 82 -10.10 5.22 37.98
N ARG A 83 -11.31 5.80 37.91
CA ARG A 83 -12.09 6.21 39.09
C ARG A 83 -12.35 5.04 40.02
N ARG A 84 -12.82 3.90 39.49
CA ARG A 84 -13.05 2.66 40.26
C ARG A 84 -11.78 2.11 40.92
N LYS A 85 -10.60 2.45 40.40
CA LYS A 85 -9.29 2.12 40.98
C LYS A 85 -8.80 3.13 42.03
N GLY A 86 -9.64 4.10 42.42
CA GLY A 86 -9.32 5.10 43.43
C GLY A 86 -8.41 6.23 42.94
N TRP A 87 -8.33 6.46 41.63
CA TRP A 87 -7.57 7.59 41.10
C TRP A 87 -8.35 8.90 41.28
N SER A 88 -7.67 9.97 41.67
CA SER A 88 -8.26 11.32 41.69
C SER A 88 -8.47 11.86 40.28
N GLU A 89 -9.45 12.76 40.10
CA GLU A 89 -9.74 13.38 38.79
C GLU A 89 -8.49 14.00 38.16
N ALA A 90 -7.69 14.73 38.94
CA ALA A 90 -6.43 15.32 38.47
C ALA A 90 -5.41 14.28 37.96
N LYS A 91 -5.41 13.08 38.52
CA LYS A 91 -4.51 11.99 38.08
C LYS A 91 -5.04 11.33 36.81
N ILE A 92 -6.35 11.25 36.65
CA ILE A 92 -7.03 10.72 35.45
C ILE A 92 -6.79 11.66 34.26
N GLU A 93 -7.05 12.96 34.45
CA GLU A 93 -6.86 13.98 33.42
C GLU A 93 -5.40 14.01 32.95
N ARG A 94 -4.44 14.00 33.88
CA ARG A 94 -3.01 13.97 33.55
C ARG A 94 -2.63 12.71 32.77
N ALA A 95 -3.15 11.55 33.16
CA ALA A 95 -2.87 10.29 32.46
C ALA A 95 -3.47 10.26 31.05
N GLN A 96 -4.69 10.80 30.87
CA GLN A 96 -5.31 10.93 29.56
C GLN A 96 -4.55 11.89 28.66
N ALA A 97 -4.16 13.06 29.17
CA ALA A 97 -3.35 14.03 28.44
C ALA A 97 -1.99 13.42 28.02
N GLN A 98 -1.33 12.69 28.92
CA GLN A 98 -0.06 12.01 28.62
C GLN A 98 -0.24 10.90 27.57
N GLN A 99 -1.33 10.14 27.64
CA GLN A 99 -1.64 9.10 26.66
C GLN A 99 -1.95 9.70 25.29
N GLN A 100 -2.71 10.79 25.22
CA GLN A 100 -3.00 11.51 23.98
C GLN A 100 -1.74 12.11 23.37
N ALA A 101 -0.89 12.77 24.16
CA ALA A 101 0.37 13.33 23.68
C ALA A 101 1.32 12.23 23.15
N LYS A 102 1.42 11.10 23.86
CA LYS A 102 2.24 9.96 23.43
C LYS A 102 1.71 9.34 22.13
N ARG A 103 0.38 9.22 21.99
CA ARG A 103 -0.25 8.73 20.75
C ARG A 103 0.01 9.68 19.59
N GLY A 104 -0.23 10.98 19.78
CA GLY A 104 0.02 11.99 18.73
C GLY A 104 1.47 11.95 18.23
N ALA A 105 2.44 11.83 19.14
CA ALA A 105 3.85 11.72 18.76
C ALA A 105 4.16 10.42 17.99
N VAL A 106 3.55 9.29 18.36
CA VAL A 106 3.73 8.00 17.64
C VAL A 106 3.06 8.07 16.26
N ASP A 107 1.84 8.59 16.19
CA ASP A 107 1.09 8.73 14.95
C ASP A 107 1.80 9.65 13.94
N GLU A 108 2.44 10.73 14.43
CA GLU A 108 3.22 11.65 13.59
C GLU A 108 4.48 10.98 13.04
N VAL A 109 5.23 10.25 13.87
CA VAL A 109 6.42 9.48 13.44
C VAL A 109 6.02 8.41 12.42
N ASP A 110 4.93 7.69 12.69
CA ASP A 110 4.41 6.66 11.78
C ASP A 110 3.93 7.27 10.45
N ALA A 111 3.32 8.47 10.47
CA ALA A 111 2.90 9.17 9.26
C ALA A 111 4.09 9.64 8.40
N VAL A 112 5.15 10.14 9.03
CA VAL A 112 6.39 10.52 8.32
C VAL A 112 7.02 9.29 7.67
N ALA A 113 7.21 8.21 8.43
CA ALA A 113 7.76 6.96 7.91
C ALA A 113 6.87 6.37 6.79
N ALA A 114 5.55 6.52 6.91
CA ALA A 114 4.61 6.08 5.89
C ALA A 114 4.80 6.82 4.56
N ARG A 115 4.90 8.16 4.62
CA ARG A 115 5.14 9.00 3.44
C ARG A 115 6.51 8.74 2.82
N GLU A 116 7.55 8.50 3.62
CA GLU A 116 8.87 8.11 3.11
C GLU A 116 8.81 6.79 2.33
N ALA A 117 8.12 5.77 2.84
CA ALA A 117 8.01 4.51 2.11
C ALA A 117 7.17 4.63 0.83
N LEU A 118 6.19 5.54 0.80
CA LEU A 118 5.46 5.86 -0.44
C LEU A 118 6.32 6.67 -1.42
N ALA A 119 7.23 7.52 -0.92
CA ALA A 119 8.20 8.20 -1.76
C ALA A 119 9.14 7.20 -2.45
N VAL A 120 9.50 6.09 -1.80
CA VAL A 120 10.23 4.97 -2.45
C VAL A 120 9.43 4.37 -3.61
N TRP A 121 8.11 4.20 -3.46
CA TRP A 121 7.25 3.75 -4.57
C TRP A 121 7.21 4.76 -5.73
N VAL A 122 7.10 6.05 -5.42
CA VAL A 122 7.16 7.13 -6.44
C VAL A 122 8.50 7.10 -7.17
N ALA A 123 9.61 6.93 -6.45
CA ALA A 123 10.94 6.84 -7.03
C ALA A 123 11.06 5.61 -7.94
N PHE A 124 10.60 4.45 -7.49
CA PHE A 124 10.56 3.21 -8.28
C PHE A 124 9.78 3.38 -9.59
N LEU A 125 8.53 3.84 -9.51
CA LEU A 125 7.68 4.06 -10.68
C LEU A 125 8.29 5.11 -11.61
N GLY A 126 8.83 6.19 -11.05
CA GLY A 126 9.50 7.24 -11.81
C GLY A 126 10.72 6.75 -12.59
N GLU A 127 11.51 5.84 -12.00
CA GLU A 127 12.68 5.25 -12.65
C GLU A 127 12.29 4.24 -13.74
N VAL A 128 11.29 3.39 -13.49
CA VAL A 128 10.71 2.50 -14.51
C VAL A 128 10.21 3.31 -15.71
N LEU A 129 9.46 4.40 -15.48
CA LEU A 129 8.95 5.28 -16.53
C LEU A 129 10.05 6.10 -17.24
N ALA A 130 11.24 6.23 -16.64
CA ALA A 130 12.39 6.89 -17.25
C ALA A 130 13.21 5.94 -18.14
N TYR A 131 13.16 4.63 -17.87
CA TYR A 131 14.00 3.63 -18.52
C TYR A 131 13.81 3.56 -20.05
N GLY A 132 12.58 3.77 -20.55
CA GLY A 132 12.27 3.66 -21.98
C GLY A 132 11.30 4.73 -22.50
N SER A 133 11.25 4.88 -23.82
CA SER A 133 10.32 5.81 -24.51
C SER A 133 8.85 5.37 -24.39
N ASN A 134 8.61 4.06 -24.32
CA ASN A 134 7.28 3.45 -24.19
C ASN A 134 7.09 2.71 -22.84
N ALA A 135 7.83 3.11 -21.81
CA ALA A 135 7.73 2.49 -20.49
C ALA A 135 6.31 2.66 -19.93
N ARG A 136 5.74 1.54 -19.50
CA ARG A 136 4.42 1.43 -18.87
C ARG A 136 4.50 0.40 -17.76
N ILE A 137 3.85 0.70 -16.64
CA ILE A 137 3.72 -0.23 -15.52
C ILE A 137 2.32 -0.04 -14.91
N GLY A 138 1.59 -1.14 -14.74
CA GLY A 138 0.36 -1.14 -13.96
C GLY A 138 0.63 -1.53 -12.52
N LEU A 139 -0.11 -0.97 -11.56
CA LEU A 139 -0.17 -1.47 -10.19
C LEU A 139 -1.60 -1.84 -9.81
N LEU A 140 -1.74 -2.95 -9.09
CA LEU A 140 -3.00 -3.44 -8.55
C LEU A 140 -2.83 -3.77 -7.06
N LEU A 141 -3.77 -3.31 -6.24
CA LEU A 141 -3.88 -3.66 -4.83
C LEU A 141 -5.05 -4.63 -4.69
N HIS A 142 -4.81 -5.80 -4.10
CA HIS A 142 -5.88 -6.79 -3.87
C HIS A 142 -5.68 -7.50 -2.53
N ASP A 143 -6.77 -7.73 -1.81
CA ASP A 143 -6.82 -8.59 -0.63
C ASP A 143 -7.11 -10.05 -1.01
N TYR A 144 -6.13 -10.91 -0.74
CA TYR A 144 -6.23 -12.33 -0.99
C TYR A 144 -6.70 -13.08 0.27
N ASP A 145 -7.76 -13.85 0.11
CA ASP A 145 -8.29 -14.76 1.14
C ASP A 145 -7.76 -16.20 1.02
N GLY A 146 -6.86 -16.44 0.07
CA GLY A 146 -6.28 -17.75 -0.17
C GLY A 146 -5.15 -17.68 -1.19
N ALA A 147 -5.24 -18.51 -2.23
CA ALA A 147 -4.22 -18.60 -3.27
C ALA A 147 -4.12 -17.30 -4.08
N LEU A 148 -2.89 -16.94 -4.49
CA LEU A 148 -2.62 -15.79 -5.36
C LEU A 148 -3.19 -15.96 -6.79
N SER A 149 -3.59 -17.18 -7.13
CA SER A 149 -4.27 -17.55 -8.36
C SER A 149 -5.79 -17.46 -8.27
N ALA A 150 -6.36 -17.02 -7.14
CA ALA A 150 -7.80 -16.83 -7.00
C ALA A 150 -8.34 -15.86 -8.06
N ASP A 151 -9.62 -16.01 -8.40
CA ASP A 151 -10.27 -15.13 -9.36
C ASP A 151 -10.44 -13.73 -8.77
N ILE A 152 -10.01 -12.72 -9.52
CA ILE A 152 -10.05 -11.31 -9.17
C ILE A 152 -10.78 -10.58 -10.28
N ALA A 153 -11.79 -9.79 -9.94
CA ALA A 153 -12.49 -8.92 -10.88
C ALA A 153 -11.94 -7.50 -10.73
N LEU A 154 -11.37 -6.94 -11.80
CA LEU A 154 -10.99 -5.53 -11.80
C LEU A 154 -12.26 -4.68 -11.81
N LEU A 155 -12.33 -3.74 -10.87
CA LEU A 155 -13.43 -2.78 -10.78
C LEU A 155 -13.27 -1.65 -11.81
N ASP A 156 -12.04 -1.23 -12.08
CA ASP A 156 -11.76 -0.10 -12.96
C ASP A 156 -10.30 -0.10 -13.48
N ARG A 157 -10.01 0.80 -14.42
CA ARG A 157 -8.67 1.11 -14.92
C ARG A 157 -8.44 2.60 -15.01
N GLU A 158 -7.35 3.04 -14.40
CA GLU A 158 -6.99 4.45 -14.38
C GLU A 158 -5.63 4.67 -15.03
N ALA A 159 -5.60 5.40 -16.15
CA ALA A 159 -4.36 5.77 -16.81
C ALA A 159 -3.73 6.99 -16.13
N VAL A 160 -2.56 6.79 -15.52
CA VAL A 160 -1.86 7.84 -14.77
C VAL A 160 -0.66 8.34 -15.58
N PRO A 161 -0.64 9.62 -16.01
CA PRO A 161 0.53 10.19 -16.66
C PRO A 161 1.65 10.43 -15.62
N ARG A 162 2.91 10.34 -16.04
CA ARG A 162 4.09 10.49 -15.16
C ARG A 162 4.05 11.77 -14.32
N GLN A 163 3.50 12.85 -14.84
CA GLN A 163 3.42 14.15 -14.15
C GLN A 163 2.42 14.13 -12.98
N ALA A 164 1.46 13.18 -12.98
CA ALA A 164 0.50 13.00 -11.90
C ALA A 164 0.99 12.00 -10.83
N LEU A 165 2.14 11.36 -11.02
CA LEU A 165 2.72 10.43 -10.05
C LEU A 165 3.15 11.18 -8.79
N SER A 166 2.48 10.90 -7.68
CA SER A 166 2.75 11.52 -6.38
C SER A 166 2.43 10.57 -5.23
N VAL A 167 2.93 10.90 -4.03
CA VAL A 167 2.59 10.18 -2.80
C VAL A 167 1.08 10.20 -2.56
N ASP A 168 0.45 11.36 -2.71
CA ASP A 168 -0.99 11.52 -2.46
C ASP A 168 -1.87 10.73 -3.45
N LEU A 169 -1.37 10.47 -4.67
CA LEU A 169 -2.04 9.54 -5.59
C LEU A 169 -1.96 8.11 -5.07
N LEU A 170 -0.77 7.66 -4.66
CA LEU A 170 -0.58 6.30 -4.14
C LEU A 170 -1.39 6.05 -2.86
N GLU A 171 -1.49 7.03 -1.97
CA GLU A 171 -2.32 6.97 -0.75
C GLU A 171 -3.81 6.75 -1.04
N ARG A 172 -4.28 7.21 -2.21
CA ARG A 172 -5.69 7.13 -2.62
C ARG A 172 -5.97 5.97 -3.58
N MET A 173 -4.98 5.14 -3.88
CA MET A 173 -5.19 3.98 -4.73
C MET A 173 -6.24 3.06 -4.12
N ARG A 174 -7.20 2.70 -4.95
CA ARG A 174 -8.31 1.82 -4.59
C ARG A 174 -7.94 0.37 -4.84
N GLU A 175 -8.46 -0.50 -3.99
CA GLU A 175 -8.45 -1.94 -4.22
C GLU A 175 -9.19 -2.28 -5.51
N ASP A 176 -8.69 -3.30 -6.21
CA ASP A 176 -9.24 -3.85 -7.45
C ASP A 176 -9.31 -2.87 -8.63
N VAL A 177 -8.68 -1.70 -8.52
CA VAL A 177 -8.47 -0.76 -9.62
C VAL A 177 -7.03 -0.90 -10.12
N LEU A 178 -6.89 -1.12 -11.43
CA LEU A 178 -5.58 -1.18 -12.07
C LEU A 178 -5.14 0.24 -12.48
N TYR A 179 -4.11 0.76 -11.80
CA TYR A 179 -3.52 2.06 -12.14
C TYR A 179 -2.39 1.86 -13.14
N GLU A 180 -2.59 2.31 -14.38
CA GLU A 180 -1.65 2.17 -15.49
C GLU A 180 -0.80 3.43 -15.63
N PHE A 181 0.41 3.40 -15.07
CA PHE A 181 1.36 4.49 -15.16
C PHE A 181 2.04 4.51 -16.52
N ARG A 182 2.08 5.68 -17.15
CA ARG A 182 2.68 5.91 -18.47
C ARG A 182 3.43 7.23 -18.51
N ARG A 183 4.42 7.32 -19.39
CA ARG A 183 5.22 8.54 -19.61
C ARG A 183 4.37 9.71 -20.09
#